data_AF-A0AAD9CQR8-F1
#
_entry.id   AF-A0AAD9CQR8-F1
#
_cell.length_a   1.000
_cell.length_b   1.000
_cell.length_c   1.000
_cell.angle_alpha   90.00
_cell.angle_beta   90.00
_cell.angle_gamma   90.00
#
_symmetry.space_group_name_H-M   'P 1'
#
loop_
_entity.id
_entity.type
_entity.pdbx_description
1 polymer ?
#
loop_
_entity_poly.entity_id
_entity_poly.type
_entity_poly.pdbx_seq_one_letter_code
_entity_poly.pdbx_strand_id
1 'polypeptide(L)'
;MPRKYKRKTDRVSTPLEELERAVKEVQQGKTIRQVGKEMKICRMTIKRYMDKKKIGEVTKPGYEKTALAKRVFNENLEKKLADHIKTLAAMFHGIGVMKCRELAFEFEQRNSIDMPASWTRDEKAGSDWFNAFKARNRLACRYCL
;
A
#
# COMPACT_ATOMS: atom_id res chain seq x y z
N MET A 1 -15.91 10.69 6.66
CA MET A 1 -15.51 9.26 6.75
C MET A 1 -14.44 9.09 7.82
N PRO A 2 -14.46 8.02 8.65
CA PRO A 2 -13.42 7.80 9.66
C PRO A 2 -12.04 7.60 9.04
N ARG A 3 -11.01 8.32 9.49
CA ARG A 3 -9.63 8.16 9.01
C ARG A 3 -9.04 6.78 9.30
N LYS A 4 -9.47 6.14 10.39
CA LYS A 4 -9.13 4.76 10.76
C LYS A 4 -10.40 3.92 10.72
N TYR A 5 -10.57 3.14 9.67
CA TYR A 5 -11.66 2.18 9.57
C TYR A 5 -11.31 0.90 10.35
N LYS A 6 -12.11 0.57 11.36
CA LYS A 6 -12.07 -0.75 12.01
C LYS A 6 -12.85 -1.74 11.14
N ARG A 7 -12.19 -2.81 10.72
CA ARG A 7 -12.79 -3.82 9.86
C ARG A 7 -13.86 -4.60 10.61
N LYS A 8 -15.01 -4.80 9.98
CA LYS A 8 -16.14 -5.57 10.53
C LYS A 8 -16.17 -7.05 10.13
N THR A 9 -15.30 -7.47 9.21
CA THR A 9 -15.34 -8.81 8.60
C THR A 9 -13.99 -9.52 8.69
N ASP A 10 -14.03 -10.81 8.99
CA ASP A 10 -12.86 -11.70 9.05
C ASP A 10 -12.50 -12.30 7.68
N ARG A 11 -13.12 -11.79 6.61
CA ARG A 11 -12.77 -12.18 5.23
C ARG A 11 -11.28 -11.96 5.03
N VAL A 12 -10.57 -12.93 4.45
CA VAL A 12 -9.11 -12.84 4.21
C VAL A 12 -8.28 -13.00 5.50
N SER A 13 -8.80 -13.65 6.54
CA SER A 13 -8.02 -13.98 7.74
C SER A 13 -7.25 -15.31 7.63
N THR A 14 -7.39 -16.05 6.53
CA THR A 14 -6.73 -17.35 6.36
C THR A 14 -5.21 -17.17 6.25
N PRO A 15 -4.42 -17.81 7.12
CA PRO A 15 -2.96 -17.74 7.04
C PRO A 15 -2.45 -18.38 5.74
N LEU A 16 -1.26 -17.97 5.32
CA LEU A 16 -0.66 -18.41 4.06
C LEU A 16 -0.46 -19.93 4.03
N GLU A 17 0.00 -20.49 5.15
CA GLU A 17 0.27 -21.92 5.32
C GLU A 17 -0.98 -22.80 5.12
N GLU A 18 -2.15 -22.36 5.59
CA GLU A 18 -3.41 -23.07 5.37
C GLU A 18 -3.84 -23.02 3.90
N LEU A 19 -3.60 -21.90 3.21
CA LEU A 19 -3.88 -21.78 1.78
C LEU A 19 -2.96 -22.66 0.94
N GLU A 20 -1.69 -22.75 1.31
CA GLU A 20 -0.74 -23.65 0.65
C GLU A 20 -1.12 -25.11 0.82
N ARG A 21 -1.52 -25.51 2.04
CA ARG A 21 -2.06 -26.85 2.32
C ARG A 21 -3.31 -27.13 1.47
N ALA A 22 -4.26 -26.20 1.46
CA ALA A 22 -5.47 -26.35 0.66
C ALA A 22 -5.18 -26.49 -0.85
N VAL A 23 -4.20 -25.76 -1.37
CA VAL A 23 -3.81 -25.85 -2.80
C VAL A 23 -3.14 -27.18 -3.10
N LYS A 24 -2.28 -27.68 -2.20
CA LYS A 24 -1.66 -29.01 -2.35
C LYS A 24 -2.72 -30.11 -2.42
N GLU A 25 -3.75 -30.05 -1.57
CA GLU A 25 -4.86 -31.01 -1.60
C GLU A 25 -5.68 -30.93 -2.90
N VAL A 26 -5.89 -29.73 -3.44
CA VAL A 26 -6.54 -29.57 -4.74
C VAL A 26 -5.66 -30.13 -5.87
N GLN A 27 -4.34 -29.95 -5.80
CA GLN A 27 -3.38 -30.52 -6.75
C GLN A 27 -3.33 -32.06 -6.68
N GLN A 28 -3.58 -32.64 -5.51
CA GLN A 28 -3.72 -34.09 -5.30
C GLN A 28 -5.02 -34.68 -5.87
N GLY A 29 -5.90 -33.85 -6.45
CA GLY A 29 -7.11 -34.29 -7.14
C GLY A 29 -8.42 -34.05 -6.39
N LYS A 30 -8.39 -33.50 -5.17
CA LYS A 30 -9.63 -33.11 -4.48
C LYS A 30 -10.28 -31.90 -5.15
N THR A 31 -11.61 -31.84 -5.14
CA THR A 31 -12.32 -30.67 -5.67
C THR A 31 -12.17 -29.46 -4.75
N ILE A 32 -12.11 -28.25 -5.31
CA ILE A 32 -12.03 -26.99 -4.54
C ILE A 32 -13.17 -26.87 -3.52
N ARG A 33 -14.37 -27.38 -3.86
CA ARG A 33 -15.55 -27.34 -2.99
C ARG A 33 -15.38 -28.26 -1.78
N GLN A 34 -14.80 -29.44 -1.99
CA GLN A 34 -14.51 -30.39 -0.92
C GLN A 34 -13.47 -29.84 0.04
N VAL A 35 -12.32 -29.40 -0.48
CA VAL A 35 -11.24 -28.82 0.34
C VAL A 35 -11.73 -27.59 1.11
N GLY A 36 -12.55 -26.74 0.48
CA GLY A 36 -13.14 -25.59 1.17
C GLY A 36 -14.07 -25.97 2.34
N LYS A 37 -14.78 -27.10 2.25
CA LYS A 37 -15.62 -27.61 3.33
C LYS A 37 -14.78 -28.22 4.46
N GLU A 38 -13.76 -29.01 4.12
CA GLU A 38 -12.85 -29.66 5.07
C GLU A 38 -12.04 -28.63 5.88
N MET A 39 -11.39 -27.69 5.18
CA MET A 39 -10.52 -26.66 5.77
C MET A 39 -11.29 -25.44 6.29
N LYS A 40 -12.62 -25.40 6.14
CA LYS A 40 -13.49 -24.23 6.43
C LYS A 40 -13.05 -22.95 5.72
N ILE A 41 -12.49 -23.08 4.52
CA ILE A 41 -12.07 -21.96 3.67
C ILE A 41 -13.08 -21.76 2.55
N CYS A 42 -13.49 -20.51 2.31
CA CYS A 42 -14.37 -20.22 1.17
C CYS A 42 -13.71 -20.65 -0.17
N ARG A 43 -14.46 -21.39 -0.99
CA ARG A 43 -14.03 -21.86 -2.33
C ARG A 43 -13.38 -20.77 -3.19
N MET A 44 -13.88 -19.54 -3.08
CA MET A 44 -13.40 -18.40 -3.86
C MET A 44 -12.01 -17.93 -3.39
N THR A 45 -11.69 -18.10 -2.10
CA THR A 45 -10.36 -17.78 -1.56
C THR A 45 -9.30 -18.71 -2.12
N ILE A 46 -9.58 -20.02 -2.17
CA ILE A 46 -8.69 -21.04 -2.73
C ILE A 46 -8.47 -20.77 -4.22
N LYS A 47 -9.56 -20.62 -4.98
CA LYS A 47 -9.49 -20.33 -6.42
C LYS A 47 -8.67 -19.07 -6.71
N ARG A 48 -8.96 -17.96 -6.02
CA ARG A 48 -8.21 -16.70 -6.17
C ARG A 48 -6.73 -16.87 -5.87
N TYR A 49 -6.38 -17.65 -4.84
CA TYR A 49 -4.98 -17.90 -4.50
C TYR A 49 -4.26 -18.71 -5.58
N MET A 50 -4.90 -19.74 -6.13
CA MET A 50 -4.37 -20.50 -7.27
C MET A 50 -4.15 -19.61 -8.49
N ASP A 51 -5.12 -18.77 -8.84
CA ASP A 51 -5.01 -17.86 -9.98
C ASP A 51 -3.87 -16.85 -9.79
N LYS A 52 -3.70 -16.30 -8.58
CA LYS A 52 -2.57 -15.43 -8.25
C LYS A 52 -1.22 -16.15 -8.34
N LYS A 53 -1.14 -17.40 -7.87
CA LYS A 53 0.08 -18.21 -7.92
C LYS A 53 0.53 -18.52 -9.36
N LYS A 54 -0.41 -18.52 -10.33
CA LYS A 54 -0.07 -18.63 -11.76
C LYS A 54 0.58 -17.36 -12.32
N ILE A 55 0.20 -16.19 -11.80
CA ILE A 55 0.70 -14.88 -12.27
C ILE A 55 2.06 -14.56 -11.65
N GLY A 56 2.29 -14.96 -10.40
CA GLY A 56 3.57 -14.74 -9.72
C GLY A 56 3.59 -15.25 -8.28
N GLU A 57 4.67 -14.91 -7.57
CA GLU A 57 4.87 -15.32 -6.18
C GLU A 57 3.91 -14.57 -5.23
N VAL A 58 3.21 -15.33 -4.39
CA VAL A 58 2.25 -14.76 -3.43
C VAL A 58 2.87 -14.72 -2.04
N THR A 59 3.41 -13.56 -1.65
CA THR A 59 4.04 -13.36 -0.34
C THR A 59 3.05 -13.12 0.80
N LYS A 60 1.81 -12.71 0.51
CA LYS A 60 0.79 -12.40 1.53
C LYS A 60 -0.60 -12.89 1.12
N PRO A 61 -1.35 -13.51 2.05
CA PRO A 61 -2.73 -13.87 1.79
C PRO A 61 -3.59 -12.62 1.72
N GLY A 62 -4.28 -12.42 0.59
CA GLY A 62 -5.31 -11.38 0.47
C GLY A 62 -5.24 -10.47 -0.72
N TYR A 63 -5.95 -9.35 -0.59
CA TYR A 63 -5.88 -8.26 -1.53
C TYR A 63 -4.65 -7.42 -1.19
N GLU A 64 -3.95 -6.99 -2.22
CA GLU A 64 -2.97 -5.93 -2.05
C GLU A 64 -3.71 -4.71 -1.51
N LYS A 65 -3.17 -4.07 -0.47
CA LYS A 65 -3.84 -2.90 0.12
C LYS A 65 -3.98 -1.88 -1.00
N THR A 66 -5.19 -1.37 -1.26
CA THR A 66 -5.45 -0.41 -2.35
C THR A 66 -4.50 0.79 -2.30
N ALA A 67 -4.06 1.18 -1.10
CA ALA A 67 -3.09 2.25 -0.88
C ALA A 67 -1.64 1.91 -1.29
N LEU A 68 -1.26 0.62 -1.31
CA LEU A 68 0.03 0.15 -1.86
C LEU A 68 -0.03 0.13 -3.39
N ALA A 69 -1.12 -0.40 -3.94
CA ALA A 69 -1.33 -0.49 -5.39
C ALA A 69 -1.49 0.88 -6.08
N LYS A 70 -1.93 1.91 -5.34
CA LYS A 70 -2.10 3.29 -5.83
C LYS A 70 -1.03 4.25 -5.28
N ARG A 71 0.16 3.77 -4.96
CA ARG A 71 1.25 4.67 -4.57
C ARG A 71 1.66 5.52 -5.77
N VAL A 72 1.74 6.84 -5.56
CA VAL A 72 2.23 7.78 -6.59
C VAL A 72 3.73 7.61 -6.80
N PHE A 73 4.49 7.48 -5.70
CA PHE A 73 5.92 7.18 -5.77
C PHE A 73 6.23 5.71 -5.58
N ASN A 74 7.20 5.23 -6.37
CA ASN A 74 7.85 3.95 -6.11
C ASN A 74 8.73 4.04 -4.84
N GLU A 75 9.05 2.92 -4.21
CA GLU A 75 9.75 2.89 -2.91
C GLU A 75 11.11 3.60 -2.94
N ASN A 76 11.85 3.47 -4.05
CA ASN A 76 13.14 4.11 -4.22
C ASN A 76 13.02 5.63 -4.35
N LEU A 77 11.99 6.11 -5.05
CA LEU A 77 11.70 7.53 -5.21
C LEU A 77 11.19 8.14 -3.91
N GLU A 78 10.34 7.40 -3.20
CA GLU A 78 9.83 7.80 -1.90
C GLU A 78 10.96 7.98 -0.88
N LYS A 79 11.96 7.08 -0.88
CA LYS A 79 13.17 7.21 -0.05
C LYS A 79 14.00 8.44 -0.43
N LYS A 80 14.29 8.64 -1.72
CA LYS A 80 15.05 9.81 -2.21
C LYS A 80 14.40 11.13 -1.77
N LEU A 81 13.08 11.24 -1.93
CA LEU A 81 12.33 12.41 -1.50
C LEU A 81 12.37 12.57 0.03
N ALA A 82 12.21 11.49 0.79
CA ALA A 82 12.25 11.54 2.25
C ALA A 82 13.62 11.99 2.77
N ASP A 83 14.71 11.51 2.18
CA ASP A 83 16.07 11.88 2.59
C ASP A 83 16.38 13.34 2.22
N HIS A 84 15.93 13.80 1.05
CA HIS A 84 16.00 15.23 0.68
C HIS A 84 15.21 16.13 1.66
N ILE A 85 14.02 15.70 2.09
CA ILE A 85 13.24 16.47 3.08
C ILE A 85 13.95 16.50 4.44
N LYS A 86 14.62 15.41 4.85
CA LYS A 86 15.39 15.37 6.11
C LYS A 86 16.60 16.29 6.07
N THR A 87 17.34 16.35 4.96
CA THR A 87 18.50 17.26 4.84
C THR A 87 18.06 18.71 4.93
N LEU A 88 16.97 19.08 4.25
CA LEU A 88 16.37 20.41 4.35
C LEU A 88 15.89 20.70 5.78
N ALA A 89 15.21 19.75 6.42
CA ALA A 89 14.75 19.92 7.80
C ALA A 89 15.93 20.14 8.77
N ALA A 90 17.08 19.51 8.55
CA ALA A 90 18.28 19.72 9.35
C ALA A 90 18.89 21.12 9.13
N MET A 91 18.91 21.61 7.88
CA MET A 91 19.46 22.94 7.54
C MET A 91 18.59 24.09 8.06
N PHE A 92 17.26 23.96 7.98
CA PHE A 92 16.31 25.05 8.27
C PHE A 92 15.62 24.93 9.64
N HIS A 93 16.15 24.12 10.56
CA HIS A 93 15.56 23.84 11.88
C HIS A 93 14.11 23.30 11.84
N GLY A 94 13.76 22.64 10.74
CA GLY A 94 12.44 22.11 10.44
C GLY A 94 11.93 22.58 9.08
N ILE A 95 10.93 21.87 8.58
CA ILE A 95 10.27 22.22 7.31
C ILE A 95 8.76 22.17 7.49
N GLY A 96 8.09 23.20 6.97
CA GLY A 96 6.64 23.29 7.00
C GLY A 96 5.97 22.23 6.13
N VAL A 97 4.76 21.81 6.54
CA VAL A 97 3.97 20.81 5.82
C VAL A 97 3.64 21.27 4.38
N MET A 98 3.36 22.56 4.20
CA MET A 98 3.06 23.13 2.88
C MET A 98 4.26 23.03 1.93
N LYS A 99 5.44 23.44 2.39
CA LYS A 99 6.67 23.34 1.61
C LYS A 99 7.02 21.89 1.25
N CYS A 100 6.79 20.93 2.15
CA CYS A 100 6.99 19.52 1.82
C CYS A 100 6.05 19.03 0.71
N ARG A 101 4.81 19.53 0.67
CA ARG A 101 3.81 19.16 -0.35
C ARG A 101 4.12 19.77 -1.70
N GLU A 102 4.65 20.98 -1.73
CA GLU A 102 5.18 21.63 -2.95
C GLU A 102 6.42 20.90 -3.47
N LEU A 103 7.38 20.58 -2.59
CA LEU A 103 8.58 19.83 -2.97
C LEU A 103 8.25 18.45 -3.55
N ALA A 104 7.20 17.79 -3.03
CA ALA A 104 6.74 16.52 -3.59
C ALA A 104 6.18 16.70 -5.01
N PHE A 105 5.42 17.76 -5.28
CA PHE A 105 4.91 18.09 -6.61
C PHE A 105 6.04 18.40 -7.59
N GLU A 106 7.00 19.24 -7.20
CA GLU A 106 8.19 19.55 -8.02
C GLU A 106 9.02 18.29 -8.30
N PHE A 107 9.16 17.41 -7.31
CA PHE A 107 9.90 16.16 -7.47
C PHE A 107 9.21 15.20 -8.46
N GLU A 108 7.87 15.16 -8.49
CA GLU A 108 7.14 14.35 -9.49
C GLU A 108 7.30 14.91 -10.90
N GLN A 109 7.20 16.24 -11.05
CA GLN A 109 7.38 16.89 -12.35
C GLN A 109 8.76 16.60 -12.95
N ARG A 110 9.81 16.58 -12.12
CA ARG A 110 11.18 16.23 -12.54
C ARG A 110 11.36 14.75 -12.91
N ASN A 111 10.57 13.86 -12.33
CA ASN A 111 10.65 12.42 -12.59
C ASN A 111 9.60 11.94 -13.62
N SER A 112 8.81 12.85 -14.19
CA SER A 112 7.75 12.57 -15.18
C SER A 112 6.78 11.45 -14.75
N ILE A 113 6.35 11.49 -13.49
CA ILE A 113 5.44 10.51 -12.90
C ILE A 113 3.99 10.96 -13.15
N ASP A 114 3.08 10.01 -13.44
CA ASP A 114 1.65 10.31 -13.56
C ASP A 114 1.04 10.65 -12.19
N MET A 115 0.28 11.73 -12.16
CA MET A 115 -0.16 12.36 -10.92
C MET A 115 -1.68 12.44 -10.83
N PRO A 116 -2.25 12.35 -9.61
CA PRO A 116 -3.67 12.61 -9.44
C PRO A 116 -4.02 14.03 -9.90
N ALA A 117 -5.13 14.19 -10.61
CA ALA A 117 -5.60 15.50 -11.11
C ALA A 117 -5.72 16.59 -10.02
N SER A 118 -5.93 16.19 -8.76
CA SER A 118 -5.95 17.12 -7.63
C SER A 118 -4.60 17.79 -7.35
N TRP A 119 -3.48 17.11 -7.64
CA TRP A 119 -2.14 17.67 -7.46
C TRP A 119 -1.83 18.69 -8.53
N THR A 120 -2.22 18.42 -9.78
CA THR A 120 -2.07 19.35 -10.90
C THR A 120 -2.91 20.60 -10.69
N ARG A 121 -4.15 20.46 -10.20
CA ARG A 121 -5.03 21.60 -9.95
C ARG A 121 -4.53 22.50 -8.81
N ASP A 122 -4.03 21.89 -7.74
CA ASP A 122 -3.67 22.60 -6.51
C ASP A 122 -2.17 22.92 -6.41
N GLU A 123 -1.38 22.53 -7.43
CA GLU A 123 0.09 22.62 -7.54
C GLU A 123 0.87 22.09 -6.31
N LYS A 124 0.26 21.14 -5.60
CA LYS A 124 0.81 20.58 -4.37
C LYS A 124 0.28 19.19 -4.10
N ALA A 125 1.07 18.40 -3.37
CA ALA A 125 0.65 17.08 -2.95
C ALA A 125 -0.63 17.09 -2.11
N GLY A 126 -1.48 16.08 -2.25
CA GLY A 126 -2.68 15.94 -1.41
C GLY A 126 -2.35 15.81 0.10
N SER A 127 -3.19 16.36 0.98
CA SER A 127 -2.98 16.27 2.44
C SER A 127 -2.98 14.83 2.94
N ASP A 128 -3.89 13.99 2.43
CA ASP A 128 -3.96 12.57 2.80
C ASP A 128 -2.72 11.79 2.35
N TRP A 129 -2.19 12.11 1.17
CA TRP A 129 -0.94 11.51 0.69
C TRP A 129 0.22 11.89 1.61
N PHE A 130 0.35 13.17 1.98
CA PHE A 130 1.44 13.62 2.84
C PHE A 130 1.39 12.97 4.22
N ASN A 131 0.20 12.81 4.81
CA ASN A 131 0.03 12.12 6.08
C ASN A 131 0.46 10.64 5.99
N ALA A 132 0.13 9.96 4.89
CA ALA A 132 0.57 8.59 4.66
C ALA A 132 2.10 8.51 4.43
N PHE A 133 2.67 9.41 3.65
CA PHE A 133 4.11 9.52 3.40
C PHE A 133 4.90 9.79 4.68
N LYS A 134 4.41 10.72 5.52
CA LYS A 134 4.98 11.04 6.84
C LYS A 134 4.98 9.82 7.76
N ALA A 135 3.86 9.09 7.82
CA ALA A 135 3.72 7.89 8.64
C ALA A 135 4.66 6.76 8.19
N ARG A 136 4.90 6.62 6.88
CA ARG A 136 5.80 5.60 6.32
C ARG A 136 7.27 5.93 6.55
N ASN A 137 7.67 7.19 6.34
CA ASN A 137 9.07 7.60 6.40
C ASN A 137 9.51 8.20 7.75
N ARG A 138 8.61 8.20 8.75
CA ARG A 138 8.84 8.73 10.10
C ARG A 138 9.40 10.17 10.09
N LEU A 139 8.86 11.02 9.22
CA LEU A 139 9.32 12.41 9.09
C LEU A 139 8.83 13.26 10.27
N ALA A 140 9.75 13.95 10.92
CA ALA A 140 9.47 14.90 11.99
C ALA A 140 9.17 16.30 11.42
N CYS A 141 8.10 16.45 10.64
CA CYS A 141 7.63 17.79 10.23
C CYS A 141 6.80 18.42 11.35
N ARG A 142 7.13 19.66 11.72
CA ARG A 142 6.34 20.47 12.66
C ARG A 142 4.98 20.77 12.03
N TYR A 143 3.90 20.46 12.74
CA TYR A 143 2.58 20.98 12.39
C TYR A 143 2.59 22.46 12.79
N CYS A 144 2.67 23.37 11.83
CA CYS A 144 2.14 24.71 12.07
C CYS A 144 0.63 24.58 11.89
N LEU A 145 -0.10 24.71 13.00
CA LEU A 145 -1.55 24.92 13.01
C LEU A 145 -1.88 26.24 12.31
#